data_AF-A0A3P7P5V6-F1
#
_entry.id   AF-A0A3P7P5V6-F1
#
_cell.length_a   1.000
_cell.length_b   1.000
_cell.length_c   1.000
_cell.angle_alpha   90.00
_cell.angle_beta   90.00
_cell.angle_gamma   90.00
#
_symmetry.space_group_name_H-M   'P 1'
#
loop_
_entity.id
_entity.type
_entity.pdbx_description
1 polymer ?
#
loop_
_entity_poly.entity_id
_entity_poly.type
_entity_poly.pdbx_seq_one_letter_code
_entity_poly.pdbx_strand_id
1 'polypeptide(L)'
;MADLAVKECDFKLAQECFSKTQDYASFLLIATSAGDAEKIEELAKVTTKEEMDNLAFLSLFLLDNLDGCLQLLVKAQRFPEAAIFARTYLPSKVPEMVELWRAWLAEDPKLGKAAEALANPQQYPNLFPG
;
A
#
# COMPACT_ATOMS: atom_id res chain seq x y z
N MET A 1 29.22 5.03 5.57
CA MET A 1 29.57 3.91 6.48
C MET A 1 28.71 2.68 6.20
N ALA A 2 27.40 2.84 5.99
CA ALA A 2 26.50 1.72 5.69
C ALA A 2 26.85 0.94 4.40
N ASP A 3 27.23 1.61 3.31
CA ASP A 3 27.67 0.93 2.06
C ASP A 3 28.90 0.03 2.26
N LEU A 4 29.79 0.40 3.18
CA LEU A 4 30.97 -0.38 3.50
C LEU A 4 30.59 -1.63 4.29
N ALA A 5 29.61 -1.55 5.21
CA ALA A 5 29.11 -2.68 5.97
C ALA A 5 28.38 -3.71 5.08
N VAL A 6 27.61 -3.24 4.08
CA VAL A 6 26.99 -4.12 3.07
C VAL A 6 28.07 -4.84 2.26
N LYS A 7 29.17 -4.16 1.92
CA LYS A 7 30.30 -4.76 1.21
C LYS A 7 31.02 -5.86 2.01
N GLU A 8 31.03 -5.73 3.33
CA GLU A 8 31.58 -6.71 4.28
C GLU A 8 30.54 -7.78 4.71
N CYS A 9 29.33 -7.79 4.12
CA CYS A 9 28.21 -8.65 4.49
C CYS A 9 27.74 -8.52 5.96
N ASP A 10 28.02 -7.40 6.62
CA ASP A 10 27.54 -7.11 7.96
C ASP A 10 26.17 -6.42 7.92
N PHE A 11 25.13 -7.23 7.74
CA PHE A 11 23.75 -6.76 7.65
C PHE A 11 23.24 -6.11 8.94
N LYS A 12 23.78 -6.47 10.11
CA LYS A 12 23.35 -5.90 11.39
C LYS A 12 23.84 -4.47 11.54
N LEU A 13 25.12 -4.24 11.26
CA LEU A 13 25.71 -2.89 11.34
C LEU A 13 25.12 -1.97 10.27
N ALA A 14 24.83 -2.52 9.08
CA ALA A 14 24.14 -1.79 8.03
C ALA A 14 22.75 -1.33 8.49
N GLN A 15 21.95 -2.22 9.09
CA GLN A 15 20.61 -1.88 9.62
C GLN A 15 20.65 -0.78 10.70
N GLU A 16 21.57 -0.87 11.66
CA GLU A 16 21.72 0.18 12.69
C GLU A 16 22.14 1.53 12.10
N CYS A 17 22.99 1.51 11.06
CA CYS A 17 23.40 2.72 10.37
C CYS A 17 22.23 3.35 9.60
N PHE A 18 21.42 2.55 8.91
CA PHE A 18 20.29 3.05 8.12
C PHE A 18 19.14 3.55 9.00
N SER A 19 18.90 2.93 10.16
CA SER A 19 17.97 3.45 11.17
C SER A 19 18.36 4.86 11.64
N LYS A 20 19.67 5.15 11.73
CA LYS A 20 20.18 6.48 12.11
C LYS A 20 20.15 7.50 10.98
N THR A 21 20.23 7.08 9.72
CA THR A 21 20.30 8.00 8.57
C THR A 21 18.96 8.27 7.89
N GLN A 22 17.84 7.78 8.44
CA GLN A 22 16.49 7.92 7.86
C GLN A 22 16.39 7.49 6.38
N ASP A 23 17.29 6.61 5.94
CA ASP A 23 17.23 6.05 4.59
C ASP A 23 16.42 4.75 4.63
N TYR A 24 15.11 4.92 4.57
CA TYR A 24 14.15 3.84 4.70
C TYR A 24 14.10 2.94 3.47
N ALA A 25 14.49 3.44 2.28
CA ALA A 25 14.50 2.64 1.05
C ALA A 25 15.62 1.59 1.10
N SER A 26 16.83 2.02 1.47
CA SER A 26 17.96 1.11 1.68
C SER A 26 17.69 0.14 2.84
N PHE A 27 17.04 0.62 3.90
CA PHE A 27 16.61 -0.23 5.02
C PHE A 27 15.61 -1.31 4.60
N LEU A 28 14.57 -0.96 3.81
CA LEU A 28 13.59 -1.92 3.30
C LEU A 28 14.27 -3.01 2.46
N LEU A 29 15.20 -2.62 1.58
CA LEU A 29 15.94 -3.56 0.73
C LEU A 29 16.73 -4.58 1.55
N ILE A 30 17.40 -4.12 2.62
CA ILE A 30 18.17 -5.01 3.49
C ILE A 30 17.24 -5.87 4.35
N ALA A 31 16.17 -5.30 4.89
CA ALA A 31 15.20 -6.05 5.71
C ALA A 31 14.52 -7.16 4.90
N THR A 32 14.12 -6.88 3.65
CA THR A 32 13.57 -7.89 2.74
C THR A 32 14.60 -8.92 2.30
N SER A 33 15.84 -8.51 2.01
CA SER A 33 16.91 -9.45 1.67
C SER A 33 17.29 -10.35 2.84
N ALA A 34 17.20 -9.86 4.07
CA ALA A 34 17.45 -10.62 5.28
C ALA A 34 16.24 -11.46 5.74
N GLY A 35 15.05 -11.25 5.17
CA GLY A 35 13.81 -11.89 5.60
C GLY A 35 13.34 -11.49 7.00
N ASP A 36 13.71 -10.29 7.46
CA ASP A 36 13.42 -9.82 8.82
C ASP A 36 12.05 -9.11 8.87
N ALA A 37 11.00 -9.89 9.14
CA ALA A 37 9.62 -9.38 9.16
C ALA A 37 9.36 -8.36 10.29
N GLU A 38 10.01 -8.51 11.45
CA GLU A 38 9.83 -7.59 12.58
C GLU A 38 10.29 -6.18 12.23
N LYS A 39 11.45 -6.07 11.55
CA LYS A 39 11.98 -4.78 11.08
C LYS A 39 11.11 -4.15 9.99
N ILE A 40 10.51 -4.95 9.10
CA ILE A 40 9.59 -4.44 8.08
C ILE A 40 8.32 -3.88 8.75
N GLU A 41 7.84 -4.49 9.84
CA GLU A 41 6.68 -3.99 10.57
C GLU A 41 6.98 -2.66 11.28
N GLU A 42 8.15 -2.55 11.90
CA GLU A 42 8.60 -1.28 12.48
C GLU A 42 8.71 -0.19 11.40
N LEU A 43 9.30 -0.53 10.25
CA LEU A 43 9.39 0.38 9.11
C LEU A 43 8.03 0.83 8.61
N ALA A 44 7.06 -0.07 8.50
CA ALA A 44 5.70 0.27 8.10
C ALA A 44 5.08 1.31 9.05
N LYS A 45 5.30 1.16 10.36
CA LYS A 45 4.80 2.14 11.37
C LYS A 45 5.50 3.49 11.26
N VAL A 46 6.82 3.51 11.02
CA VAL A 46 7.60 4.75 10.88
C VAL A 46 7.21 5.48 9.60
N THR A 47 7.18 4.77 8.47
CA THR A 47 6.84 5.33 7.15
C THR A 47 5.39 5.82 7.07
N THR A 48 4.46 5.16 7.77
CA THR A 48 3.08 5.65 7.90
C THR A 48 3.00 6.96 8.71
N LYS A 49 3.88 7.15 9.70
CA LYS A 49 3.95 8.40 10.49
C LYS A 49 4.60 9.53 9.70
N GLU A 50 5.59 9.22 8.86
CA GLU A 50 6.27 10.20 8.01
C GLU A 50 5.57 10.43 6.67
N GLU A 51 4.33 9.95 6.50
CA GLU A 51 3.49 10.14 5.31
C GLU A 51 4.18 9.65 4.01
N MET A 52 5.08 8.67 4.14
CA MET A 52 5.75 8.01 3.02
C MET A 52 4.89 6.86 2.48
N ASP A 53 3.77 7.21 1.85
CA ASP A 53 2.72 6.26 1.43
C ASP A 53 3.25 5.07 0.61
N ASN A 54 4.12 5.31 -0.36
CA ASN A 54 4.66 4.26 -1.22
C ASN A 54 5.46 3.21 -0.42
N LEU A 55 6.24 3.67 0.55
CA LEU A 55 7.12 2.81 1.33
C LEU A 55 6.35 2.08 2.43
N ALA A 56 5.37 2.76 3.03
CA ALA A 56 4.41 2.14 3.95
C ALA A 56 3.58 1.06 3.22
N PHE A 57 3.09 1.35 2.01
CA PHE A 57 2.36 0.39 1.19
C PHE A 57 3.21 -0.85 0.86
N LEU A 58 4.45 -0.66 0.38
CA LEU A 58 5.36 -1.77 0.09
C LEU A 58 5.66 -2.61 1.33
N SER A 59 5.92 -1.97 2.47
CA SER A 59 6.22 -2.67 3.73
C SER A 59 5.03 -3.51 4.20
N LEU A 60 3.82 -2.96 4.15
CA LEU A 60 2.58 -3.68 4.49
C LEU A 60 2.28 -4.80 3.50
N PHE A 61 2.53 -4.59 2.21
CA PHE A 61 2.33 -5.58 1.17
C PHE A 61 3.26 -6.78 1.33
N LEU A 62 4.52 -6.55 1.70
CA LEU A 62 5.50 -7.59 2.00
C LEU A 62 5.15 -8.42 3.25
N LEU A 63 4.43 -7.82 4.19
CA LEU A 63 3.92 -8.49 5.40
C LEU A 63 2.57 -9.19 5.19
N ASP A 64 2.07 -9.23 3.94
CA ASP A 64 0.75 -9.76 3.59
C ASP A 64 -0.41 -9.05 4.32
N ASN A 65 -0.19 -7.81 4.81
CA ASN A 65 -1.20 -7.01 5.47
C ASN A 65 -2.00 -6.18 4.45
N LEU A 66 -2.82 -6.89 3.68
CA LEU A 66 -3.63 -6.33 2.60
C LEU A 66 -4.69 -5.33 3.11
N ASP A 67 -5.23 -5.57 4.30
CA ASP A 67 -6.16 -4.66 4.98
C ASP A 67 -5.52 -3.30 5.28
N GLY A 68 -4.28 -3.30 5.79
CA GLY A 68 -3.51 -2.09 6.03
C GLY A 68 -3.19 -1.32 4.74
N CYS A 69 -2.81 -2.04 3.68
CA CYS A 69 -2.59 -1.44 2.35
C CYS A 69 -3.85 -0.72 1.84
N LEU A 70 -5.02 -1.35 1.99
CA LEU A 70 -6.29 -0.78 1.53
C LEU A 70 -6.64 0.49 2.33
N GLN A 71 -6.50 0.45 3.66
CA GLN A 71 -6.73 1.62 4.51
C GLN A 71 -5.80 2.78 4.16
N LEU A 72 -4.54 2.49 3.83
CA LEU A 72 -3.57 3.51 3.43
C LEU A 72 -3.97 4.16 2.10
N LEU A 73 -4.40 3.39 1.10
CA LEU A 73 -4.89 3.91 -0.19
C LEU A 73 -6.14 4.78 -0.03
N VAL A 74 -7.06 4.39 0.87
CA VAL A 74 -8.26 5.17 1.18
C VAL A 74 -7.88 6.49 1.89
N LYS A 75 -6.94 6.45 2.85
CA LYS A 75 -6.43 7.64 3.53
C LYS A 75 -5.75 8.61 2.56
N ALA A 76 -5.01 8.10 1.59
CA ALA A 76 -4.37 8.88 0.53
C ALA A 76 -5.36 9.39 -0.55
N GLN A 77 -6.68 9.13 -0.41
CA GLN A 77 -7.73 9.48 -1.37
C GLN A 77 -7.51 8.88 -2.78
N ARG A 78 -6.76 7.78 -2.88
CA ARG A 78 -6.49 7.07 -4.15
C ARG A 78 -7.51 5.96 -4.38
N PHE A 79 -8.78 6.34 -4.47
CA PHE A 79 -9.91 5.41 -4.60
C PHE A 79 -9.88 4.48 -5.82
N PRO A 80 -9.46 4.92 -7.03
CA PRO A 80 -9.34 4.02 -8.18
C PRO A 80 -8.37 2.87 -7.94
N GLU A 81 -7.24 3.15 -7.30
CA GLU A 81 -6.21 2.15 -6.98
C GLU A 81 -6.68 1.21 -5.87
N ALA A 82 -7.36 1.74 -4.85
CA ALA A 82 -7.98 0.93 -3.81
C ALA A 82 -9.01 -0.07 -4.39
N ALA A 83 -9.83 0.37 -5.36
CA ALA A 83 -10.83 -0.49 -6.00
C ALA A 83 -10.17 -1.59 -6.84
N ILE A 84 -9.11 -1.27 -7.59
CA ILE A 84 -8.36 -2.27 -8.38
C ILE A 84 -7.65 -3.25 -7.45
N PHE A 85 -7.02 -2.76 -6.38
CA PHE A 85 -6.33 -3.58 -5.38
C PHE A 85 -7.29 -4.52 -4.65
N ALA A 86 -8.46 -4.02 -4.24
CA ALA A 86 -9.51 -4.86 -3.68
C ALA A 86 -9.95 -5.94 -4.68
N ARG A 87 -10.08 -5.61 -5.97
CA ARG A 87 -10.47 -6.61 -6.98
C ARG A 87 -9.46 -7.73 -7.14
N THR A 88 -8.17 -7.44 -6.99
CA THR A 88 -7.11 -8.44 -7.16
C THR A 88 -6.86 -9.28 -5.91
N TYR A 89 -6.93 -8.67 -4.71
CA TYR A 89 -6.52 -9.33 -3.47
C TYR A 89 -7.67 -9.58 -2.49
N LEU A 90 -8.68 -8.70 -2.43
CA LEU A 90 -9.82 -8.78 -1.49
C LEU A 90 -11.17 -8.54 -2.20
N PRO A 91 -11.66 -9.50 -3.01
CA PRO A 91 -12.87 -9.32 -3.80
C PRO A 91 -14.09 -8.97 -2.94
N SER A 92 -14.12 -9.44 -1.69
CA SER A 92 -15.18 -9.13 -0.71
C SER A 92 -15.31 -7.63 -0.39
N LYS A 93 -14.23 -6.85 -0.51
CA LYS A 93 -14.21 -5.40 -0.19
C LYS A 93 -14.41 -4.50 -1.41
N VAL A 94 -14.45 -5.07 -2.62
CA VAL A 94 -14.65 -4.31 -3.86
C VAL A 94 -15.91 -3.44 -3.83
N PRO A 95 -17.08 -3.93 -3.39
CA PRO A 95 -18.32 -3.14 -3.43
C PRO A 95 -18.22 -1.87 -2.58
N GLU A 96 -17.59 -1.97 -1.41
CA GLU A 96 -17.37 -0.83 -0.50
C GLU A 96 -16.43 0.20 -1.13
N MET A 97 -15.33 -0.24 -1.74
CA MET A 97 -14.36 0.65 -2.37
C MET A 97 -14.90 1.33 -3.63
N VAL A 98 -15.74 0.63 -4.40
CA VAL A 98 -16.40 1.20 -5.59
C VAL A 98 -17.42 2.27 -5.19
N GLU A 99 -18.17 2.08 -4.11
CA GLU A 99 -19.08 3.12 -3.60
C GLU A 99 -18.31 4.35 -3.09
N LEU A 100 -17.20 4.16 -2.37
CA LEU A 100 -16.33 5.27 -1.97
C LEU A 100 -15.78 6.03 -3.18
N TRP A 101 -15.34 5.30 -4.21
CA TRP A 101 -14.86 5.91 -5.44
C TRP A 101 -15.97 6.67 -6.17
N ARG A 102 -17.18 6.10 -6.23
CA ARG A 102 -18.35 6.73 -6.84
C ARG A 102 -18.74 8.01 -6.11
N ALA A 103 -18.73 8.00 -4.77
CA ALA A 103 -19.01 9.17 -3.96
C ALA A 103 -18.00 10.30 -4.22
N TRP A 104 -16.71 9.97 -4.30
CA TRP A 104 -15.66 10.93 -4.64
C TRP A 104 -15.81 11.52 -6.05
N LEU A 105 -16.17 10.69 -7.04
CA LEU A 105 -16.43 11.17 -8.41
C LEU A 105 -17.69 12.03 -8.53
N ALA A 106 -18.69 11.79 -7.67
CA ALA A 106 -19.93 12.55 -7.66
C ALA A 106 -19.73 13.99 -7.15
N GLU A 107 -18.64 14.26 -6.42
CA GLU A 107 -18.28 15.62 -6.01
C GLU A 107 -17.88 16.51 -7.20
N ASP A 108 -17.32 15.93 -8.28
CA ASP A 108 -16.92 16.68 -9.47
C ASP A 108 -17.93 16.44 -10.63
N PRO A 109 -18.69 17.47 -11.05
CA PRO A 109 -19.72 17.33 -12.08
C PRO A 109 -19.17 16.95 -13.46
N LYS A 110 -17.86 17.09 -13.71
CA LYS A 110 -17.24 16.64 -14.97
C LYS A 110 -17.03 15.13 -15.00
N LEU A 111 -16.92 14.48 -13.84
CA LEU A 111 -16.70 13.04 -13.70
C LEU A 111 -17.99 12.24 -13.45
N GLY A 112 -19.16 12.88 -13.45
CA GLY A 112 -20.46 12.20 -13.28
C GLY A 112 -20.70 11.04 -14.26
N LYS A 113 -20.24 11.16 -15.51
CA LYS A 113 -20.29 10.05 -16.49
C LYS A 113 -19.40 8.86 -16.11
N ALA A 114 -18.25 9.13 -15.48
CA ALA A 114 -17.36 8.08 -15.00
C ALA A 114 -17.96 7.39 -13.75
N ALA A 115 -18.65 8.14 -12.91
CA ALA A 115 -19.39 7.60 -11.76
C ALA A 115 -20.58 6.71 -12.18
N GLU A 116 -21.23 6.99 -13.30
CA GLU A 116 -22.27 6.12 -13.89
C GLU A 116 -21.69 4.89 -14.60
N ALA A 117 -20.49 5.00 -15.19
CA ALA A 117 -19.80 3.87 -15.79
C ALA A 117 -19.25 2.87 -14.75
N LEU A 118 -19.08 3.30 -13.50
CA LEU A 118 -18.68 2.45 -12.38
C LEU A 118 -19.85 1.58 -11.92
N ALA A 119 -19.97 0.42 -12.54
CA ALA A 119 -20.92 -0.60 -12.13
C ALA A 119 -20.42 -1.32 -10.87
N ASN A 120 -21.25 -1.35 -9.83
CA ASN A 120 -20.95 -2.08 -8.60
C ASN A 120 -21.19 -3.60 -8.82
N PRO A 121 -20.22 -4.48 -8.53
CA PRO A 121 -20.38 -5.93 -8.66
C PRO A 121 -21.58 -6.52 -7.89
N GLN A 122 -22.00 -5.90 -6.78
CA GLN A 122 -23.20 -6.32 -6.03
C GLN A 122 -24.51 -5.93 -6.73
N GLN A 123 -24.54 -4.78 -7.41
CA GLN A 123 -25.74 -4.27 -8.07
C GLN A 123 -25.91 -4.85 -9.49
N TYR A 124 -24.81 -5.26 -10.13
CA TYR A 124 -24.83 -5.83 -11.47
C TYR A 124 -24.03 -7.14 -11.57
N PRO A 125 -24.44 -8.21 -10.87
CA PRO A 125 -23.79 -9.52 -10.98
C PRO A 125 -23.78 -10.06 -12.43
N ASN A 126 -24.72 -9.62 -13.27
CA ASN A 126 -24.80 -9.99 -14.69
C ASN A 126 -23.68 -9.36 -15.55
N LEU A 127 -23.03 -8.28 -15.10
CA LEU A 127 -21.93 -7.60 -15.83
C LEU A 127 -20.55 -8.11 -15.41
N PHE A 128 -20.47 -8.86 -14.30
CA PHE A 128 -19.22 -9.40 -13.76
C PHE A 128 -19.35 -10.92 -13.57
N PRO A 129 -19.40 -11.71 -14.66
CA PRO A 129 -19.24 -13.15 -14.55
C PRO A 129 -17.85 -13.45 -13.97
N GLY A 130 -17.82 -14.27 -12.90
CA GLY A 130 -16.59 -14.71 -12.24
C GLY A 130 -15.68 -15.50 -13.16
#